data_AF-A0A3B0SL39-F1
#
_entry.id   AF-A0A3B0SL39-F1
#
_cell.length_a   1.000
_cell.length_b   1.000
_cell.length_c   1.000
_cell.angle_alpha   90.00
_cell.angle_beta   90.00
_cell.angle_gamma   90.00
#
_symmetry.space_group_name_H-M   'P 1'
#
loop_
_entity.id
_entity.type
_entity.pdbx_description
1 polymer ?
#
loop_
_entity_poly.entity_id
_entity_poly.type
_entity_poly.pdbx_seq_one_letter_code
_entity_poly.pdbx_strand_id
1 'polypeptide(L)'
;MGHGIALACLQRSDTHVTIISRREETVEHGLGLILDGRFGLARGVAKGRITEEQAADARSRLKGTTSYEEGLAGADLVFETVPEIVATKHDALREAERFAADEAVIATNTSSIL
;
A
#
# COMPACT_ATOMS: atom_id res chain seq x y z
N MET A 1 3.32 8.18 2.99
CA MET A 1 1.87 8.18 3.23
C MET A 1 1.22 6.82 2.96
N GLY A 2 1.70 6.01 2.01
CA GLY A 2 1.08 4.72 1.65
C GLY A 2 0.79 3.73 2.78
N HIS A 3 1.66 3.61 3.81
CA HIS A 3 1.42 2.66 4.92
C HIS A 3 0.10 2.92 5.69
N GLY A 4 -0.34 4.18 5.80
CA GLY A 4 -1.58 4.52 6.49
C GLY A 4 -2.82 4.08 5.70
N ILE A 5 -2.79 4.23 4.37
CA ILE A 5 -3.84 3.74 3.47
C ILE A 5 -3.89 2.21 3.54
N ALA A 6 -2.73 1.56 3.45
CA ALA A 6 -2.63 0.10 3.55
C ALA A 6 -3.22 -0.42 4.87
N LEU A 7 -2.89 0.21 6.00
CA LEU A 7 -3.48 -0.13 7.30
C LEU A 7 -5.01 0.01 7.29
N ALA A 8 -5.54 1.08 6.72
CA ALA A 8 -6.98 1.30 6.64
C ALA A 8 -7.68 0.22 5.80
N CYS A 9 -7.11 -0.17 4.65
CA CYS A 9 -7.62 -1.24 3.81
C CYS A 9 -7.60 -2.59 4.54
N LEU A 10 -6.46 -2.96 5.12
CA LEU A 10 -6.28 -4.25 5.80
C LEU A 10 -7.20 -4.44 7.01
N GLN A 11 -7.47 -3.36 7.77
CA GLN A 11 -8.27 -3.42 8.99
C GLN A 11 -9.79 -3.34 8.75
N ARG A 12 -10.22 -2.80 7.60
CA ARG A 12 -11.64 -2.56 7.31
C ARG A 12 -12.23 -3.48 6.25
N SER A 13 -11.40 -4.28 5.60
CA SER A 13 -11.82 -5.17 4.52
C SER A 13 -10.88 -6.37 4.40
N ASP A 14 -11.37 -7.41 3.73
CA ASP A 14 -10.62 -8.63 3.43
C ASP A 14 -9.76 -8.49 2.16
N THR A 15 -9.47 -7.25 1.75
CA THR A 15 -8.73 -6.92 0.54
C THR A 15 -7.25 -7.27 0.66
N HIS A 16 -6.66 -7.78 -0.42
CA HIS A 16 -5.22 -7.97 -0.52
C HIS A 16 -4.53 -6.64 -0.83
N VAL A 17 -3.43 -6.35 -0.14
CA VAL A 17 -2.73 -5.08 -0.30
C VAL A 17 -1.27 -5.33 -0.65
N THR A 18 -0.82 -4.74 -1.74
CA THR A 18 0.59 -4.77 -2.14
C THR A 18 1.21 -3.37 -2.01
N ILE A 19 2.33 -3.27 -1.32
CA ILE A 19 3.16 -2.07 -1.27
C ILE A 19 4.22 -2.15 -2.37
N ILE A 20 4.22 -1.17 -3.27
CA ILE A 20 5.21 -1.05 -4.35
C ILE A 20 6.15 0.11 -4.03
N SER A 21 7.47 -0.10 -4.15
CA SER A 21 8.46 0.97 -4.10
C SER A 21 9.68 0.65 -4.96
N ARG A 22 10.48 1.65 -5.33
CA ARG A 22 11.63 1.44 -6.23
C ARG A 22 12.83 0.75 -5.59
N ARG A 23 12.84 0.59 -4.26
CA ARG A 23 13.96 0.04 -3.50
C ARG A 23 13.44 -0.87 -2.41
N GLU A 24 14.10 -2.01 -2.24
CA GLU A 24 13.72 -3.02 -1.26
C GLU A 24 13.68 -2.43 0.15
N GLU A 25 14.69 -1.63 0.53
CA GLU A 25 14.72 -1.03 1.87
C GLU A 25 13.50 -0.12 2.14
N THR A 26 12.93 0.48 1.10
CA THR A 26 11.73 1.34 1.24
C THR A 26 10.46 0.50 1.35
N VAL A 27 10.41 -0.66 0.67
CA VAL A 27 9.33 -1.65 0.82
C VAL A 27 9.35 -2.21 2.23
N GLU A 28 10.48 -2.74 2.69
CA GLU A 28 10.66 -3.29 4.02
C GLU A 28 10.32 -2.27 5.11
N HIS A 29 10.77 -1.02 4.96
CA HIS A 29 10.40 0.05 5.87
C HIS A 29 8.89 0.28 5.91
N GLY A 30 8.22 0.31 4.76
CA GLY A 30 6.77 0.43 4.66
C GLY A 30 6.03 -0.70 5.36
N LEU A 31 6.45 -1.95 5.12
CA LEU A 31 5.91 -3.14 5.78
C LEU A 31 6.12 -3.09 7.29
N GLY A 32 7.32 -2.72 7.76
CA GLY A 32 7.62 -2.57 9.18
C GLY A 32 6.73 -1.52 9.87
N LEU A 33 6.42 -0.41 9.20
CA LEU A 33 5.48 0.59 9.74
C LEU A 33 4.05 0.06 9.86
N ILE A 34 3.61 -0.80 8.93
CA ILE A 34 2.28 -1.43 8.96
C ILE A 34 2.20 -2.48 10.06
N LEU A 35 3.24 -3.30 10.22
CA LEU A 35 3.25 -4.38 11.20
C LEU A 35 3.46 -3.87 12.62
N ASP A 36 4.55 -3.12 12.84
CA ASP A 36 5.10 -2.83 14.16
C ASP A 36 5.17 -1.33 14.49
N GLY A 37 4.83 -0.47 13.52
CA GLY A 37 4.86 0.97 13.69
C GLY A 37 3.90 1.49 14.78
N ARG A 38 4.01 2.79 15.10
CA ARG A 38 3.17 3.47 16.12
C ARG A 38 1.66 3.27 15.92
N PHE A 39 1.22 3.08 14.68
CA PHE A 39 -0.18 2.84 14.30
C PHE A 39 -0.40 1.45 13.67
N GLY A 40 0.63 0.60 13.70
CA GLY A 40 0.62 -0.72 13.07
C GLY A 40 -0.26 -1.75 13.79
N LEU A 41 -0.35 -2.93 13.19
CA LEU A 41 -1.19 -4.03 13.65
C LEU A 41 -0.85 -4.46 15.09
N ALA A 42 0.43 -4.64 15.41
CA ALA A 42 0.86 -5.03 16.75
C ALA A 42 0.41 -4.02 17.82
N ARG A 43 0.46 -2.72 17.49
CA ARG A 43 -0.02 -1.67 18.40
C ARG A 43 -1.54 -1.64 18.51
N GLY A 44 -2.26 -2.05 17.46
CA GLY A 44 -3.70 -2.28 17.48
C GLY A 44 -4.10 -3.38 18.46
N VAL A 45 -3.42 -4.53 18.40
CA VAL A 45 -3.61 -5.66 19.32
C VAL A 45 -3.31 -5.25 20.75
N ALA A 46 -2.14 -4.64 21.00
CA ALA A 46 -1.74 -4.21 22.34
C ALA A 46 -2.69 -3.19 22.99
N LYS A 47 -3.51 -2.49 22.18
CA LYS A 47 -4.54 -1.55 22.65
C LYS A 47 -5.95 -2.16 22.69
N GLY A 48 -6.11 -3.45 22.37
CA GLY A 48 -7.40 -4.12 22.29
C GLY A 48 -8.32 -3.60 21.19
N ARG A 49 -7.76 -2.99 20.12
CA ARG A 49 -8.55 -2.45 19.00
C ARG A 49 -8.88 -3.49 17.95
N ILE A 50 -8.01 -4.50 17.83
CA ILE A 50 -8.15 -5.68 16.98
C ILE A 50 -7.65 -6.89 17.77
N THR A 51 -8.09 -8.08 17.38
CA THR A 51 -7.63 -9.36 17.95
C THR A 51 -6.32 -9.83 17.31
N GLU A 52 -5.66 -10.82 17.92
CA GLU A 52 -4.46 -11.43 17.33
C GLU A 52 -4.78 -12.13 16.00
N GLU A 53 -5.94 -12.78 15.91
CA GLU A 53 -6.41 -13.45 14.71
C GLU A 53 -6.64 -12.45 13.57
N GLN A 54 -7.28 -11.31 13.84
CA GLN A 54 -7.47 -10.24 12.86
C GLN A 54 -6.13 -9.66 12.39
N ALA A 55 -5.15 -9.50 13.30
CA ALA A 55 -3.82 -9.02 12.92
C ALA A 55 -3.07 -10.05 12.06
N ALA A 56 -3.18 -11.35 12.38
CA ALA A 56 -2.58 -12.43 11.62
C ALA A 56 -3.20 -12.53 10.21
N ASP A 57 -4.53 -12.45 10.10
CA ASP A 57 -5.24 -12.42 8.82
C ASP A 57 -4.80 -11.22 7.96
N ALA A 58 -4.83 -10.01 8.53
CA ALA A 58 -4.38 -8.79 7.84
C ALA A 58 -2.93 -8.90 7.36
N ARG A 59 -2.04 -9.49 8.16
CA ARG A 59 -0.65 -9.73 7.77
C ARG A 59 -0.55 -10.70 6.59
N SER A 60 -1.38 -11.74 6.54
CA SER A 60 -1.36 -12.73 5.45
C SER A 60 -1.75 -12.14 4.09
N ARG A 61 -2.55 -11.06 4.09
CA ARG A 61 -3.02 -10.34 2.91
C ARG A 61 -2.11 -9.19 2.48
N LEU A 62 -1.03 -8.92 3.22
CA LEU A 62 -0.09 -7.85 2.94
C LEU A 62 1.16 -8.39 2.22
N LYS A 63 1.51 -7.77 1.09
CA LYS A 63 2.73 -8.05 0.35
C LYS A 63 3.51 -6.77 0.06
N GLY A 64 4.80 -6.92 -0.25
CA GLY A 64 5.64 -5.84 -0.74
C GLY A 64 6.47 -6.31 -1.93
N THR A 65 6.70 -5.43 -2.90
CA THR A 65 7.54 -5.72 -4.06
C THR A 65 8.17 -4.44 -4.62
N THR A 66 9.21 -4.60 -5.43
CA THR A 66 9.80 -3.54 -6.23
C THR A 66 9.35 -3.52 -7.68
N SER A 67 8.52 -4.50 -8.09
CA SER A 67 8.01 -4.64 -9.45
C SER A 67 6.59 -4.08 -9.58
N TYR A 68 6.38 -3.18 -10.54
CA TYR A 68 5.03 -2.71 -10.90
C TYR A 68 4.18 -3.82 -11.52
N GLU A 69 4.76 -4.62 -12.41
CA GLU A 69 4.06 -5.74 -13.07
C GLU A 69 3.55 -6.76 -12.05
N GLU A 70 4.41 -7.19 -11.12
CA GLU A 70 4.00 -8.11 -10.06
C GLU A 70 3.00 -7.46 -9.11
N GLY A 71 3.26 -6.21 -8.72
CA GLY A 71 2.49 -5.55 -7.67
C GLY A 71 1.09 -5.09 -8.10
N LEU A 72 0.88 -4.88 -9.40
CA LEU A 72 -0.39 -4.41 -9.98
C LEU A 72 -1.18 -5.51 -10.68
N ALA A 73 -0.60 -6.71 -10.84
CA ALA A 73 -1.30 -7.85 -11.40
C ALA A 73 -2.58 -8.16 -10.60
N GLY A 74 -3.75 -7.97 -11.24
CA GLY A 74 -5.06 -8.21 -10.63
C GLY A 74 -5.48 -7.18 -9.58
N ALA A 75 -4.86 -5.99 -9.54
CA ALA A 75 -5.28 -4.92 -8.65
C ALA A 75 -6.53 -4.20 -9.18
N ASP A 76 -7.60 -4.15 -8.39
CA ASP A 76 -8.83 -3.41 -8.72
C ASP A 76 -8.70 -1.89 -8.46
N LEU A 77 -7.84 -1.51 -7.51
CA LEU A 77 -7.67 -0.14 -7.04
C LEU A 77 -6.20 0.15 -6.74
N VAL A 78 -5.67 1.21 -7.34
CA VAL A 78 -4.27 1.62 -7.23
C VAL A 78 -4.18 3.02 -6.62
N PHE A 79 -3.38 3.17 -5.57
CA PHE A 79 -3.10 4.47 -4.95
C PHE A 79 -1.65 4.90 -5.18
N GLU A 80 -1.46 5.95 -5.98
CA GLU A 80 -0.16 6.60 -6.13
C GLU A 80 0.13 7.47 -4.89
N THR A 81 1.26 7.20 -4.23
CA THR A 81 1.70 7.91 -3.01
C THR A 81 3.20 8.26 -2.99
N VAL A 82 3.81 8.38 -4.16
CA VAL A 82 5.20 8.82 -4.34
C VAL A 82 5.37 10.31 -3.97
N PRO A 83 6.61 10.80 -3.77
CA PRO A 83 6.86 12.20 -3.41
C PRO A 83 6.18 13.20 -4.35
N GLU A 84 5.88 14.41 -3.84
CA GLU A 84 5.26 15.53 -4.57
C GLU A 84 6.23 16.17 -5.58
N ILE A 85 6.64 15.37 -6.56
CA ILE A 85 7.47 15.77 -7.69
C ILE A 85 6.70 15.35 -8.94
N VAL A 86 6.25 16.34 -9.73
CA VAL A 86 5.36 16.15 -10.89
C VAL A 86 5.89 15.07 -11.85
N ALA A 87 7.16 15.14 -12.23
CA ALA A 87 7.78 14.15 -13.11
C ALA A 87 7.70 12.72 -12.52
N THR A 88 8.09 12.56 -11.25
CA THR A 88 8.06 11.26 -10.55
C THR A 88 6.65 10.68 -10.47
N LYS A 89 5.62 11.52 -10.24
CA LYS A 89 4.22 11.07 -10.21
C LYS A 89 3.73 10.67 -11.59
N HIS A 90 4.00 11.46 -12.61
CA HIS A 90 3.64 11.07 -13.99
C HIS A 90 4.30 9.76 -14.39
N ASP A 91 5.57 9.55 -14.04
CA ASP A 91 6.25 8.29 -14.33
C ASP A 91 5.60 7.12 -13.58
N ALA A 92 5.30 7.28 -12.29
CA ALA A 92 4.60 6.25 -11.52
C ALA A 92 3.18 5.96 -12.06
N LEU A 93 2.44 6.98 -12.49
CA LEU A 93 1.11 6.83 -13.07
C LEU A 93 1.14 6.14 -14.44
N ARG A 94 2.15 6.41 -15.27
CA ARG A 94 2.35 5.70 -16.55
C ARG A 94 2.67 4.22 -16.34
N GLU A 95 3.54 3.92 -15.38
CA GLU A 95 3.80 2.51 -15.02
C GLU A 95 2.54 1.84 -14.45
N ALA A 96 1.74 2.56 -13.67
CA ALA A 96 0.46 2.05 -13.18
C ALA A 96 -0.53 1.77 -14.31
N GLU A 97 -0.72 2.70 -15.25
CA GLU A 97 -1.56 2.53 -16.43
C GLU A 97 -1.09 1.37 -17.32
N ARG A 98 0.22 1.12 -17.39
CA ARG A 98 0.80 0.05 -18.20
C ARG A 98 0.52 -1.35 -17.65
N PHE A 99 0.50 -1.52 -16.33
CA PHE A 99 0.50 -2.83 -15.68
C PHE A 99 -0.78 -3.16 -14.91
N ALA A 100 -1.59 -2.16 -14.57
CA ALA A 100 -2.91 -2.40 -13.99
C ALA A 100 -3.88 -2.97 -15.03
N ALA A 101 -4.95 -3.62 -14.56
CA ALA A 101 -6.04 -4.05 -15.42
C ALA A 101 -6.79 -2.83 -16.01
N ASP A 102 -7.43 -3.00 -17.16
CA ASP A 102 -8.15 -1.93 -17.86
C ASP A 102 -9.30 -1.35 -17.01
N GLU A 103 -9.94 -2.19 -16.18
CA GLU A 103 -11.00 -1.82 -15.26
C GLU A 103 -10.51 -1.25 -13.92
N ALA A 104 -9.21 -1.28 -13.66
CA ALA A 104 -8.65 -0.83 -12.39
C ALA A 104 -8.80 0.69 -12.21
N VAL A 105 -9.21 1.11 -11.02
CA VAL A 105 -9.26 2.53 -10.68
C VAL A 105 -7.87 2.98 -10.22
N ILE A 106 -7.29 3.95 -10.92
CA ILE A 106 -6.02 4.58 -10.52
C ILE A 106 -6.31 5.93 -9.88
N ALA A 107 -5.90 6.09 -8.63
CA ALA A 107 -6.06 7.33 -7.86
C ALA A 107 -4.71 7.84 -7.36
N THR A 108 -4.56 9.15 -7.26
CA THR A 108 -3.38 9.79 -6.66
C THR A 108 -3.73 10.43 -5.31
N ASN A 109 -2.85 10.28 -4.33
CA ASN A 109 -2.93 10.99 -3.04
C ASN A 109 -2.21 12.35 -3.10
N THR A 110 -2.08 12.98 -4.28
CA THR A 110 -1.48 14.33 -4.32
C THR A 110 -2.33 15.33 -3.52
N SER A 111 -1.66 16.27 -2.86
CA SER A 111 -2.32 17.37 -2.15
C SER A 111 -2.07 18.75 -2.77
N SER A 112 -1.22 18.83 -3.78
CA SER A 112 -0.69 20.10 -4.29
C SER A 112 -0.56 20.20 -5.81
N ILE A 113 -0.73 19.10 -6.53
CA ILE A 113 -0.69 19.08 -7.99
C ILE A 113 -2.13 19.04 -8.48
N LEU A 114 -2.50 20.07 -9.25
CA LEU A 114 -3.80 20.19 -9.92
C LEU A 114 -3.78 19.44 -11.26
#